data_AF-A0AAF0CNR3-F1
#
_entry.id   AF-A0AAF0CNR3-F1
#
_cell.length_a   1.000
_cell.length_b   1.000
_cell.length_c   1.000
_cell.angle_alpha   90.00
_cell.angle_beta   90.00
_cell.angle_gamma   90.00
#
_symmetry.space_group_name_H-M   'P 1'
#
loop_
_entity.id
_entity.type
_entity.pdbx_description
1 polymer ?
#
loop_
_entity_poly.entity_id
_entity_poly.type
_entity_poly.pdbx_seq_one_letter_code
_entity_poly.pdbx_strand_id
1 'polypeptide(L)'
;MQKPANSSLLSLATLQLNRLRVIGILAAAGWLSLMTGCTTVAPTNSAAHSITGRVISPTEIKSLHKKTVLGDNSYAEVNSAWLAQFNADFKSELHRLGITKWDDRFDCNRFTDLYRSLAQAHYFRVSFHRAIPAEALALGPIWYVRESSGRSHAIIQALTERGRVFIEPQTGKELVLSPRELRSTFFAAM
;
A
#
# COMPACT_ATOMS: atom_id res chain seq x y z
N MET A 1 -51.27 0.90 26.13
CA MET A 1 -50.38 1.02 27.30
C MET A 1 -49.37 2.13 27.03
N GLN A 2 -49.41 3.19 27.83
CA GLN A 2 -48.67 4.44 27.68
C GLN A 2 -47.48 4.52 28.65
N LYS A 3 -46.43 5.23 28.19
CA LYS A 3 -45.33 5.91 28.92
C LYS A 3 -44.18 5.06 29.52
N PRO A 4 -42.98 5.64 29.76
CA PRO A 4 -42.46 6.95 29.33
C PRO A 4 -41.02 6.95 28.72
N ALA A 5 -40.72 8.06 28.05
CA ALA A 5 -39.39 8.53 27.71
C ALA A 5 -38.65 9.04 28.97
N ASN A 6 -37.35 8.78 29.06
CA ASN A 6 -36.46 9.39 30.04
C ASN A 6 -35.40 10.25 29.35
N SER A 7 -35.55 11.55 29.56
CA SER A 7 -34.58 12.61 29.38
C SER A 7 -33.83 12.83 30.69
N SER A 8 -32.49 12.89 30.66
CA SER A 8 -31.65 13.36 31.77
C SER A 8 -30.36 13.90 31.14
N LEU A 9 -30.25 15.22 30.93
CA LEU A 9 -29.64 16.19 31.85
C LEU A 9 -28.10 16.12 31.89
N LEU A 10 -27.51 17.01 31.09
CA LEU A 10 -26.46 17.98 31.45
C LEU A 10 -25.56 17.62 32.64
N SER A 11 -24.27 17.39 32.36
CA SER A 11 -23.19 17.64 33.31
C SER A 11 -22.13 18.50 32.62
N LEU A 12 -22.20 19.82 32.89
CA LEU A 12 -21.14 20.79 32.63
C LEU A 12 -20.23 20.80 33.87
N ALA A 13 -19.01 20.30 33.72
CA ALA A 13 -17.97 20.39 34.74
C ALA A 13 -16.77 21.20 34.19
N THR A 14 -16.88 22.50 34.37
CA THR A 14 -15.95 23.38 35.10
C THR A 14 -14.46 23.00 35.19
N LEU A 15 -13.63 23.89 34.60
CA LEU A 15 -12.27 24.33 34.98
C LEU A 15 -11.26 23.32 35.56
N GLN A 16 -10.09 23.21 34.91
CA GLN A 16 -8.82 23.51 35.58
C GLN A 16 -7.78 24.11 34.59
N LEU A 17 -7.52 25.41 34.77
CA LEU A 17 -6.29 26.06 34.32
C LEU A 17 -5.16 25.66 35.26
N ASN A 18 -4.10 25.05 34.74
CA ASN A 18 -2.80 25.05 35.40
C ASN A 18 -1.84 25.99 34.66
N ARG A 19 -1.68 27.18 35.23
CA ARG A 19 -0.51 28.04 35.02
C ARG A 19 0.55 27.65 36.05
N LEU A 20 1.76 27.32 35.62
CA LEU A 20 2.96 27.57 36.41
C LEU A 20 4.15 27.88 35.52
N ARG A 21 4.79 29.00 35.88
CA ARG A 21 5.95 29.67 35.27
C ARG A 21 7.26 29.03 35.77
N VAL A 22 8.37 29.61 35.30
CA VAL A 22 9.77 29.65 35.83
C VAL A 22 10.73 28.98 34.81
N ILE A 23 11.41 29.71 33.91
CA ILE A 23 12.58 30.63 34.03
C ILE A 23 13.80 29.99 34.71
N GLY A 24 14.96 29.95 34.03
CA GLY A 24 16.26 29.65 34.67
C GLY A 24 17.26 28.86 33.81
N ILE A 25 17.90 29.45 32.79
CA ILE A 25 19.32 29.86 32.75
C ILE A 25 20.35 28.74 33.10
N LEU A 26 21.22 28.33 32.16
CA LEU A 26 22.69 28.52 32.19
C LEU A 26 23.41 27.68 31.12
N ALA A 27 24.30 28.37 30.43
CA ALA A 27 25.28 27.84 29.50
C ALA A 27 26.28 26.91 30.18
N ALA A 28 26.66 25.84 29.48
CA ALA A 28 27.96 25.21 29.65
C ALA A 28 28.54 24.93 28.27
N ALA A 29 29.44 25.82 27.84
CA ALA A 29 30.35 25.58 26.75
C ALA A 29 31.34 24.50 27.18
N GLY A 30 31.26 23.32 26.57
CA GLY A 30 32.23 22.23 26.70
C GLY A 30 32.84 21.94 25.33
N TRP A 31 34.12 22.26 25.19
CA TRP A 31 34.95 22.05 24.00
C TRP A 31 35.38 20.58 23.84
N LEU A 32 35.65 20.19 22.59
CA LEU A 32 36.58 19.13 22.13
C LEU A 32 36.32 17.70 22.64
N SER A 33 35.99 16.75 21.77
CA SER A 33 37.01 16.18 20.87
C SER A 33 36.40 15.62 19.58
N LEU A 34 36.93 16.12 18.47
CA LEU A 34 36.81 15.57 17.13
C LEU A 34 37.60 14.26 17.07
N MET A 35 36.91 13.12 17.07
CA MET A 35 37.43 11.90 16.48
C MET A 35 36.71 11.69 15.16
N THR A 36 37.36 12.21 14.12
CA THR A 36 37.11 11.94 12.71
C THR A 36 37.29 10.45 12.42
N GLY A 37 36.27 9.67 12.73
CA GLY A 37 36.02 8.40 12.06
C GLY A 37 35.12 8.70 10.86
N CYS A 38 35.71 8.82 9.67
CA CYS A 38 34.94 8.72 8.43
C CYS A 38 34.45 7.26 8.30
N THR A 39 33.42 6.89 9.05
CA THR A 39 32.57 5.79 8.65
C THR A 39 31.83 6.26 7.41
N THR A 40 32.38 5.89 6.26
CA THR A 40 31.60 5.81 5.03
C THR A 40 30.47 4.83 5.31
N VAL A 41 29.33 5.36 5.78
CA VAL A 41 28.06 4.65 5.73
C VAL A 41 27.86 4.39 4.25
N ALA A 42 28.13 3.17 3.82
CA ALA A 42 27.84 2.73 2.46
C ALA A 42 26.40 3.14 2.16
N PRO A 43 26.11 3.77 1.01
CA PRO A 43 24.77 4.21 0.68
C PRO A 43 23.84 3.00 0.85
N THR A 44 23.03 3.07 1.90
CA THR A 44 22.02 2.07 2.24
C THR A 44 21.16 1.89 1.01
N ASN A 45 21.21 0.69 0.43
CA ASN A 45 20.38 0.18 -0.66
C ASN A 45 19.49 1.25 -1.29
N SER A 46 19.94 1.85 -2.40
CA SER A 46 19.08 2.72 -3.22
C SER A 46 17.73 2.02 -3.38
N ALA A 47 16.69 2.58 -2.78
CA ALA A 47 15.34 2.03 -2.82
C ALA A 47 15.02 1.62 -4.26
N ALA A 48 14.54 0.39 -4.45
CA ALA A 48 14.25 -0.09 -5.79
C ALA A 48 13.22 0.84 -6.43
N HIS A 49 13.51 1.33 -7.64
CA HIS A 49 12.54 2.13 -8.39
C HIS A 49 11.27 1.30 -8.61
N SER A 50 10.10 1.92 -8.54
CA SER A 50 8.81 1.21 -8.67
C SER A 50 8.55 0.61 -10.04
N ILE A 51 9.33 1.00 -11.05
CA ILE A 51 9.14 0.60 -12.45
C ILE A 51 10.47 0.17 -13.08
N THR A 52 10.39 -0.65 -14.13
CA THR A 52 11.55 -1.07 -14.93
C THR A 52 11.93 -0.04 -16.02
N GLY A 53 10.99 0.86 -16.35
CA GLY A 53 11.09 1.80 -17.47
C GLY A 53 10.37 1.33 -18.74
N ARG A 54 9.96 0.05 -18.81
CA ARG A 54 9.11 -0.45 -19.90
C ARG A 54 7.67 0.04 -19.73
N VAL A 55 7.04 0.38 -20.85
CA VAL A 55 5.62 0.73 -20.93
C VAL A 55 4.86 -0.36 -21.68
N ILE A 56 3.75 -0.80 -21.12
CA ILE A 56 2.91 -1.90 -21.57
C ILE A 56 1.60 -1.31 -22.11
N SER A 57 1.22 -1.73 -23.31
CA SER A 57 -0.02 -1.29 -23.94
C SER A 57 -1.25 -2.10 -23.47
N PRO A 58 -2.46 -1.53 -23.54
CA PRO A 58 -3.71 -2.26 -23.29
C PRO A 58 -3.84 -3.53 -24.11
N THR A 59 -3.46 -3.50 -25.39
CA THR A 59 -3.48 -4.67 -26.29
C THR A 59 -2.59 -5.78 -25.77
N GLU A 60 -1.40 -5.44 -25.29
CA GLU A 60 -0.46 -6.39 -24.71
C GLU A 60 -1.04 -7.02 -23.44
N ILE A 61 -1.59 -6.22 -22.52
CA ILE A 61 -2.25 -6.72 -21.30
C ILE A 61 -3.43 -7.65 -21.65
N LYS A 62 -4.25 -7.28 -22.64
CA LYS A 62 -5.39 -8.09 -23.10
C LYS A 62 -4.95 -9.40 -23.76
N SER A 63 -3.80 -9.44 -24.41
CA SER A 63 -3.26 -10.67 -24.99
C SER A 63 -2.87 -11.68 -23.90
N LEU A 64 -2.36 -11.18 -22.76
CA LEU A 64 -2.04 -11.97 -21.57
C LEU A 64 -3.30 -12.33 -20.76
N HIS A 65 -4.27 -11.43 -20.66
CA HIS A 65 -5.47 -11.62 -19.85
C HIS A 65 -6.70 -10.90 -20.43
N LYS A 66 -7.44 -11.61 -21.29
CA LYS A 66 -8.59 -11.09 -22.03
C LYS A 66 -9.67 -10.42 -21.15
N LYS A 67 -9.84 -10.90 -19.91
CA LYS A 67 -10.87 -10.44 -18.97
C LYS A 67 -10.46 -9.23 -18.12
N THR A 68 -9.23 -8.73 -18.21
CA THR A 68 -8.79 -7.58 -17.39
C THR A 68 -9.54 -6.32 -17.81
N VAL A 69 -10.15 -5.62 -16.86
CA VAL A 69 -10.68 -4.27 -17.05
C VAL A 69 -9.51 -3.29 -17.01
N LEU A 70 -9.43 -2.37 -17.97
CA LEU A 70 -8.35 -1.40 -18.11
C LEU A 70 -8.95 0.01 -18.02
N GLY A 71 -8.37 0.85 -17.17
CA GLY A 71 -8.78 2.26 -17.01
C GLY A 71 -7.96 3.24 -17.86
N ASP A 72 -6.69 2.91 -18.11
CA ASP A 72 -5.70 3.78 -18.72
C ASP A 72 -5.19 3.25 -20.08
N ASN A 73 -4.56 4.14 -20.86
CA ASN A 73 -4.03 3.87 -22.21
C ASN A 73 -2.62 3.28 -22.22
N SER A 74 -1.88 3.37 -21.11
CA SER A 74 -0.51 2.87 -21.00
C SER A 74 -0.14 2.61 -19.54
N TYR A 75 0.60 1.52 -19.31
CA TYR A 75 0.95 1.07 -17.97
C TYR A 75 2.46 0.87 -17.83
N ALA A 76 3.06 1.35 -16.75
CA ALA A 76 4.46 1.09 -16.45
C ALA A 76 4.62 -0.33 -15.90
N GLU A 77 5.55 -1.10 -16.47
CA GLU A 77 5.93 -2.41 -15.94
C GLU A 77 6.53 -2.23 -14.54
N VAL A 78 6.02 -3.02 -13.60
CA VAL A 78 6.40 -2.95 -12.19
C VAL A 78 7.76 -3.61 -12.00
N ASN A 79 8.68 -2.95 -11.32
CA ASN A 79 9.93 -3.59 -10.91
C ASN A 79 9.64 -4.59 -9.79
N SER A 80 9.92 -5.87 -10.02
CA SER A 80 9.55 -6.89 -9.04
C SER A 80 10.27 -6.77 -7.70
N ALA A 81 11.46 -6.17 -7.65
CA ALA A 81 12.18 -5.91 -6.40
C ALA A 81 11.51 -4.84 -5.52
N TRP A 82 10.73 -3.94 -6.11
CA TRP A 82 10.01 -2.89 -5.39
C TRP A 82 8.80 -3.45 -4.61
N LEU A 83 8.20 -4.56 -5.04
CA LEU A 83 6.97 -5.10 -4.44
C LEU A 83 7.12 -5.45 -2.95
N ALA A 84 8.27 -6.02 -2.56
CA ALA A 84 8.55 -6.35 -1.17
C ALA A 84 8.72 -5.08 -0.32
N GLN A 85 9.42 -4.07 -0.85
CA GLN A 85 9.58 -2.77 -0.20
C GLN A 85 8.22 -2.08 -0.05
N PHE A 86 7.43 -2.02 -1.12
CA PHE A 86 6.11 -1.40 -1.10
C PHE A 86 5.15 -2.12 -0.16
N ASN A 87 5.26 -3.45 0.04
CA ASN A 87 4.46 -4.12 1.06
C ASN A 87 4.82 -3.66 2.49
N ALA A 88 6.08 -3.35 2.77
CA ALA A 88 6.48 -2.79 4.06
C ALA A 88 5.88 -1.39 4.26
N ASP A 89 5.93 -0.54 3.23
CA ASP A 89 5.29 0.79 3.24
C ASP A 89 3.78 0.68 3.42
N PHE A 90 3.14 -0.26 2.71
CA PHE A 90 1.71 -0.55 2.84
C PHE A 90 1.32 -0.96 4.26
N LYS A 91 2.10 -1.83 4.92
CA LYS A 91 1.86 -2.22 6.31
C LYS A 91 2.02 -1.06 7.29
N SER A 92 3.01 -0.19 7.06
CA SER A 92 3.18 1.04 7.82
C SER A 92 1.95 1.94 7.68
N GLU A 93 1.41 2.07 6.47
CA GLU A 93 0.23 2.87 6.19
C GLU A 93 -1.04 2.28 6.83
N LEU A 94 -1.22 0.96 6.80
CA LEU A 94 -2.31 0.28 7.51
C LEU A 94 -2.26 0.60 9.02
N HIS A 95 -1.07 0.52 9.62
CA HIS A 95 -0.88 0.85 11.03
C HIS A 95 -1.19 2.34 11.30
N ARG A 96 -0.73 3.25 10.44
CA ARG A 96 -1.02 4.68 10.53
C ARG A 96 -2.52 4.99 10.48
N LEU A 97 -3.27 4.23 9.69
CA LEU A 97 -4.73 4.33 9.56
C LEU A 97 -5.51 3.62 10.69
N GLY A 98 -4.83 2.95 11.62
CA GLY A 98 -5.46 2.16 12.69
C GLY A 98 -6.09 0.85 12.19
N ILE A 99 -5.74 0.41 10.98
CA ILE A 99 -6.20 -0.86 10.39
C ILE A 99 -5.27 -1.97 10.87
N THR A 100 -5.55 -2.48 12.06
CA THR A 100 -4.68 -3.45 12.75
C THR A 100 -5.17 -4.89 12.66
N LYS A 101 -6.39 -5.12 12.18
CA LYS A 101 -6.98 -6.45 12.07
C LYS A 101 -7.85 -6.60 10.83
N TRP A 102 -7.93 -7.84 10.36
CA TRP A 102 -8.93 -8.29 9.41
C TRP A 102 -10.26 -8.51 10.14
N ASP A 103 -11.36 -8.00 9.58
CA ASP A 103 -12.73 -8.33 9.97
C ASP A 103 -13.65 -8.28 8.74
N ASP A 104 -14.92 -8.64 8.89
CA ASP A 104 -15.88 -8.70 7.78
C ASP A 104 -16.12 -7.35 7.07
N ARG A 105 -15.72 -6.22 7.69
CA ARG A 105 -15.83 -4.87 7.10
C ARG A 105 -14.56 -4.47 6.36
N PHE A 106 -13.42 -5.07 6.69
CA PHE A 106 -12.13 -4.83 6.05
C PHE A 106 -11.49 -6.17 5.68
N ASP A 107 -12.09 -6.81 4.68
CA ASP A 107 -11.69 -8.12 4.19
C ASP A 107 -10.79 -8.04 2.96
N CYS A 108 -10.60 -9.16 2.26
CA CYS A 108 -9.58 -9.31 1.22
C CYS A 108 -9.69 -8.26 0.09
N ASN A 109 -10.91 -7.87 -0.31
CA ASN A 109 -11.10 -6.87 -1.36
C ASN A 109 -10.65 -5.46 -0.90
N ARG A 110 -10.90 -5.08 0.36
CA ARG A 110 -10.48 -3.78 0.91
C ARG A 110 -8.98 -3.65 1.02
N PHE A 111 -8.30 -4.73 1.41
CA PHE A 111 -6.84 -4.77 1.36
C PHE A 111 -6.32 -4.58 -0.07
N THR A 112 -6.91 -5.26 -1.06
CA THR A 112 -6.46 -5.10 -2.46
C THR A 112 -6.75 -3.72 -3.03
N ASP A 113 -7.92 -3.14 -2.72
CA ASP A 113 -8.30 -1.81 -3.18
C ASP A 113 -7.33 -0.76 -2.63
N LEU A 114 -7.10 -0.78 -1.30
CA LEU A 114 -6.19 0.17 -0.65
C LEU A 114 -4.75 -0.01 -1.12
N TYR A 115 -4.26 -1.25 -1.26
CA TYR A 115 -2.92 -1.53 -1.76
C TYR A 115 -2.72 -0.94 -3.16
N ARG A 116 -3.65 -1.20 -4.09
CA ARG A 116 -3.59 -0.62 -5.44
C ARG A 116 -3.62 0.90 -5.40
N SER A 117 -4.55 1.50 -4.66
CA SER A 117 -4.69 2.97 -4.59
C SER A 117 -3.41 3.63 -4.08
N LEU A 118 -2.78 3.07 -3.04
CA LEU A 118 -1.52 3.58 -2.52
C LEU A 118 -0.36 3.36 -3.50
N ALA A 119 -0.33 2.25 -4.24
CA ALA A 119 0.70 1.97 -5.24
C ALA A 119 0.63 2.99 -6.39
N GLN A 120 -0.58 3.24 -6.90
CA GLN A 120 -0.81 4.20 -7.97
C GLN A 120 -0.50 5.63 -7.51
N ALA A 121 -0.90 6.01 -6.29
CA ALA A 121 -0.54 7.31 -5.72
C ALA A 121 0.98 7.47 -5.53
N HIS A 122 1.67 6.41 -5.09
CA HIS A 122 3.12 6.39 -5.01
C HIS A 122 3.75 6.61 -6.39
N TYR A 123 3.28 5.87 -7.40
CA TYR A 123 3.77 6.00 -8.78
C TYR A 123 3.61 7.43 -9.29
N PHE A 124 2.39 7.98 -9.23
CA PHE A 124 2.12 9.36 -9.61
C PHE A 124 3.10 10.33 -8.96
N ARG A 125 3.30 10.24 -7.64
CA ARG A 125 4.21 11.13 -6.90
C ARG A 125 5.65 11.06 -7.42
N VAL A 126 6.16 9.87 -7.75
CA VAL A 126 7.55 9.69 -8.20
C VAL A 126 7.75 9.94 -9.70
N SER A 127 6.69 9.83 -10.50
CA SER A 127 6.73 10.01 -11.95
C SER A 127 6.23 11.37 -12.42
N PHE A 128 5.58 12.18 -11.57
CA PHE A 128 4.93 13.45 -11.95
C PHE A 128 5.81 14.42 -12.76
N HIS A 129 7.10 14.48 -12.46
CA HIS A 129 8.07 15.32 -13.17
C HIS A 129 8.93 14.58 -14.19
N ARG A 130 8.63 13.30 -14.46
CA ARG A 130 9.39 12.45 -15.36
C ARG A 130 8.67 12.31 -16.70
N ALA A 131 9.43 12.28 -17.79
CA ALA A 131 8.91 12.01 -19.12
C ALA A 131 8.70 10.49 -19.34
N ILE A 132 7.88 9.86 -18.51
CA ILE A 132 7.52 8.44 -18.66
C ILE A 132 6.13 8.39 -19.32
N PRO A 133 5.95 7.77 -20.50
CA PRO A 133 4.68 7.78 -21.24
C PRO A 133 3.66 6.75 -20.70
N ALA A 134 3.67 6.47 -19.39
CA ALA A 134 2.75 5.54 -18.73
C ALA A 134 1.84 6.29 -17.76
N GLU A 135 0.53 6.11 -17.93
CA GLU A 135 -0.53 6.75 -17.15
C GLU A 135 -0.70 6.09 -15.76
N ALA A 136 -0.46 4.78 -15.65
CA ALA A 136 -0.59 4.03 -14.40
C ALA A 136 0.49 2.94 -14.23
N LEU A 137 0.60 2.29 -13.07
CA LEU A 137 1.33 1.03 -12.90
C LEU A 137 0.54 -0.15 -13.48
N ALA A 138 1.22 -1.13 -14.05
CA ALA A 138 0.64 -2.41 -14.46
C ALA A 138 0.36 -3.33 -13.24
N LEU A 139 -0.45 -2.83 -12.30
CA LEU A 139 -0.76 -3.45 -11.00
C LEU A 139 -2.23 -3.22 -10.65
N GLY A 140 -2.94 -4.28 -10.27
CA GLY A 140 -4.31 -4.16 -9.83
C GLY A 140 -4.88 -5.42 -9.18
N PRO A 141 -6.17 -5.44 -8.84
CA PRO A 141 -6.78 -6.55 -8.12
C PRO A 141 -7.08 -7.71 -9.08
N ILE A 142 -7.10 -8.92 -8.53
CA ILE A 142 -7.67 -10.10 -9.16
C ILE A 142 -8.52 -10.85 -8.13
N TRP A 143 -9.75 -11.19 -8.49
CA TRP A 143 -10.67 -11.95 -7.65
C TRP A 143 -10.97 -13.30 -8.28
N TYR A 144 -10.86 -14.35 -7.47
CA TYR A 144 -10.93 -15.74 -7.89
C TYR A 144 -11.50 -16.60 -6.77
N VAL A 145 -11.75 -17.89 -7.04
CA VAL A 145 -12.19 -18.86 -6.03
C VAL A 145 -10.97 -19.67 -5.58
N ARG A 146 -10.62 -19.61 -4.29
CA ARG A 146 -9.52 -20.39 -3.73
C ARG A 146 -9.84 -21.88 -3.78
N GLU A 147 -8.93 -22.67 -4.33
CA GLU A 147 -9.16 -24.11 -4.48
C GLU A 147 -9.26 -24.82 -3.11
N SER A 148 -8.49 -24.39 -2.13
CA SER A 148 -8.45 -25.00 -0.79
C SER A 148 -9.73 -24.82 0.04
N SER A 149 -10.53 -23.78 -0.24
CA SER A 149 -11.68 -23.41 0.59
C SER A 149 -12.99 -23.26 -0.18
N GLY A 150 -12.94 -23.16 -1.51
CA GLY A 150 -14.11 -22.85 -2.34
C GLY A 150 -14.66 -21.43 -2.16
N ARG A 151 -14.00 -20.58 -1.36
CA ARG A 151 -14.42 -19.19 -1.10
C ARG A 151 -13.76 -18.22 -2.08
N SER A 152 -14.48 -17.15 -2.38
CA SER A 152 -13.92 -16.01 -3.12
C SER A 152 -12.78 -15.38 -2.33
N HIS A 153 -11.74 -14.95 -3.05
CA HIS A 153 -10.58 -14.26 -2.50
C HIS A 153 -10.08 -13.20 -3.47
N ALA A 154 -9.49 -12.14 -2.93
CA ALA A 154 -8.90 -11.05 -3.69
C ALA A 154 -7.41 -10.90 -3.35
N ILE A 155 -6.58 -10.78 -4.38
CA ILE A 155 -5.14 -10.51 -4.27
C ILE A 155 -4.71 -9.46 -5.29
N ILE A 156 -3.45 -9.05 -5.24
CA ILE A 156 -2.85 -8.17 -6.23
C ILE A 156 -2.22 -9.01 -7.34
N GLN A 157 -2.38 -8.57 -8.57
CA GLN A 157 -1.57 -8.99 -9.71
C GLN A 157 -0.68 -7.81 -10.16
N ALA A 158 0.54 -8.10 -10.57
CA ALA A 158 1.42 -7.12 -11.20
C ALA A 158 2.09 -7.73 -12.44
N LEU A 159 2.25 -6.96 -13.50
CA LEU A 159 3.12 -7.30 -14.63
C LEU A 159 4.51 -6.75 -14.34
N THR A 160 5.49 -7.65 -14.29
CA THR A 160 6.88 -7.37 -13.96
C THR A 160 7.80 -7.91 -15.04
N GLU A 161 9.10 -7.61 -14.93
CA GLU A 161 10.14 -8.21 -15.77
C GLU A 161 10.21 -9.75 -15.64
N ARG A 162 9.67 -10.33 -14.55
CA ARG A 162 9.53 -11.79 -14.35
C ARG A 162 8.22 -12.36 -14.91
N GLY A 163 7.40 -11.53 -15.56
CA GLY A 163 6.05 -11.86 -15.96
C GLY A 163 5.01 -11.48 -14.89
N ARG A 164 3.87 -12.17 -14.92
CA ARG A 164 2.75 -11.90 -14.01
C ARG A 164 3.02 -12.52 -12.64
N VAL A 165 3.06 -11.67 -11.62
CA VAL A 165 3.21 -12.09 -10.21
C VAL A 165 1.92 -11.81 -9.44
N PHE A 166 1.65 -12.62 -8.43
CA PHE A 166 0.49 -12.47 -7.55
C PHE A 166 0.94 -12.24 -6.13
N ILE A 167 0.37 -11.26 -5.43
CA ILE A 167 0.79 -10.87 -4.07
C ILE A 167 -0.41 -10.88 -3.14
N GLU A 168 -0.29 -11.56 -2.00
CA GLU A 168 -1.24 -11.44 -0.89
C GLU A 168 -0.94 -10.15 -0.11
N PRO A 169 -1.74 -9.07 -0.25
CA PRO A 169 -1.40 -7.76 0.32
C PRO A 169 -1.28 -7.79 1.85
N GLN A 170 -2.02 -8.68 2.53
CA GLN A 170 -1.99 -8.83 3.98
C GLN A 170 -0.62 -9.32 4.49
N THR A 171 0.02 -10.22 3.75
CA THR A 171 1.25 -10.86 4.19
C THR A 171 2.48 -10.36 3.43
N GLY A 172 2.30 -9.88 2.21
CA GLY A 172 3.37 -9.55 1.26
C GLY A 172 3.91 -10.77 0.51
N LYS A 173 3.37 -11.97 0.75
CA LYS A 173 3.84 -13.19 0.08
C LYS A 173 3.42 -13.20 -1.38
N GLU A 174 4.37 -13.57 -2.25
CA GLU A 174 4.04 -13.97 -3.61
C GLU A 174 3.31 -15.32 -3.60
N LEU A 175 2.29 -15.44 -4.44
CA LEU A 175 1.49 -16.64 -4.60
C LEU A 175 1.65 -17.20 -6.00
N VAL A 176 1.63 -18.53 -6.10
CA VAL A 176 1.49 -19.25 -7.37
C VAL A 176 0.07 -19.79 -7.40
N LEU A 177 -0.76 -19.26 -8.31
CA LEU A 177 -2.14 -19.72 -8.47
C LEU A 177 -2.19 -21.01 -9.29
N SER A 178 -3.01 -21.96 -8.88
CA SER A 178 -3.23 -23.18 -9.66
C SER A 178 -3.93 -22.85 -10.99
N PRO A 179 -3.80 -23.68 -12.03
CA PRO A 179 -4.55 -23.49 -13.27
C PRO A 179 -6.08 -23.40 -13.05
N ARG A 180 -6.60 -24.07 -12.02
CA ARG A 180 -8.02 -24.01 -11.65
C ARG A 180 -8.37 -22.66 -11.04
N GLU A 181 -7.55 -22.15 -10.12
CA GLU A 181 -7.72 -20.83 -9.52
C GLU A 181 -7.66 -19.74 -10.59
N LEU A 182 -6.68 -19.79 -11.50
CA LEU A 182 -6.57 -18.87 -12.63
C LEU A 182 -7.84 -18.87 -13.50
N ARG A 183 -8.38 -20.05 -13.85
CA ARG A 183 -9.63 -20.16 -14.62
C ARG A 183 -10.85 -19.65 -13.86
N SER A 184 -10.84 -19.73 -12.53
CA SER A 184 -11.92 -19.23 -11.67
C SER A 184 -11.94 -17.71 -11.51
N THR A 185 -10.97 -16.99 -12.11
CA THR A 185 -10.94 -15.53 -12.09
C THR A 185 -12.23 -14.96 -12.69
N PHE A 186 -12.96 -14.22 -11.86
CA PHE A 186 -14.22 -13.56 -12.23
C PHE A 186 -14.12 -12.03 -12.22
N PHE A 187 -13.07 -11.48 -11.62
CA PHE A 187 -12.73 -10.06 -11.74
C PHE A 187 -11.21 -9.88 -11.82
N ALA A 188 -10.78 -8.95 -12.68
CA ALA A 188 -9.41 -8.52 -12.79
C ALA A 188 -9.40 -7.08 -13.31
N ALA A 189 -8.64 -6.21 -12.69
CA ALA A 189 -8.42 -4.85 -13.19
C ALA A 189 -6.95 -4.47 -13.14
N MET A 190 -6.56 -3.57 -14.03
CA MET A 190 -5.34 -2.78 -13.97
C MET A 190 -5.72 -1.32 -14.16
#